data_AF-A0A914UHX1-F1
#
_entry.id   AF-A0A914UHX1-F1
#
_cell.length_a   1.000
_cell.length_b   1.000
_cell.length_c   1.000
_cell.angle_alpha   90.00
_cell.angle_beta   90.00
_cell.angle_gamma   90.00
#
_symmetry.space_group_name_H-M   'P 1'
#
loop_
_entity.id
_entity.type
_entity.pdbx_description
1 polymer ?
#
loop_
_entity_poly.entity_id
_entity_poly.type
_entity_poly.pdbx_seq_one_letter_code
_entity_poly.pdbx_strand_id
1 'polypeptide(L)'
;MLAELEIASHAVGLKMNTKKTKAMRNCFATSTPITVGATQLEDVNEYIYLGRLINLQNKLKPELARRKRAGWAAFSSIWTVIDLTKDVKLRAQLFDSTVLPALCYGAET
;
A
#
# COMPACT_ATOMS: atom_id res chain seq x y z
N MET A 1 11.85 -6.13 22.18
CA MET A 1 10.81 -5.45 21.38
C MET A 1 9.95 -6.38 20.51
N LEU A 2 10.44 -6.99 19.40
CA LEU A 2 9.55 -7.82 18.54
C LEU A 2 9.10 -9.13 19.22
N ALA A 3 10.00 -9.79 19.94
CA ALA A 3 9.68 -10.98 20.74
C ALA A 3 8.68 -10.65 21.87
N GLU A 4 8.82 -9.49 22.51
CA GLU A 4 7.86 -9.01 23.52
C GLU A 4 6.48 -8.77 22.91
N LEU A 5 6.41 -8.15 21.73
CA LEU A 5 5.15 -7.94 21.01
C LEU A 5 4.48 -9.28 20.69
N GLU A 6 5.25 -10.28 20.27
CA GLU A 6 4.72 -11.62 20.00
C GLU A 6 4.15 -12.27 21.26
N ILE A 7 4.86 -12.19 22.39
CA ILE A 7 4.40 -12.71 23.68
C ILE A 7 3.12 -11.99 24.13
N ALA A 8 3.11 -10.65 24.09
CA ALA A 8 1.96 -9.84 24.48
C ALA A 8 0.74 -10.10 23.59
N SER A 9 0.96 -10.26 22.27
CA SER A 9 -0.10 -10.61 21.32
C SER A 9 -0.70 -11.98 21.64
N HIS A 10 0.14 -12.98 21.92
CA HIS A 10 -0.31 -14.31 22.30
C HIS A 10 -1.11 -14.30 23.61
N ALA A 11 -0.71 -13.49 24.58
CA ALA A 11 -1.42 -13.36 25.85
C ALA A 11 -2.87 -12.89 25.69
N VAL A 12 -3.18 -12.13 24.63
CA VAL A 12 -4.53 -11.69 24.28
C VAL A 12 -5.19 -12.53 23.18
N GLY A 13 -4.60 -13.67 22.81
CA GLY A 13 -5.13 -14.59 21.79
C GLY A 13 -4.88 -14.16 20.34
N LEU A 14 -4.00 -13.19 20.10
CA LEU A 14 -3.59 -12.76 18.76
C LEU A 14 -2.29 -13.44 18.31
N LYS A 15 -2.16 -13.67 17.01
CA LYS A 15 -0.98 -14.26 16.38
C LYS A 15 -0.49 -13.40 15.22
N MET A 16 0.82 -13.14 15.17
CA MET A 16 1.41 -12.38 14.07
C MET A 16 1.34 -13.14 12.74
N ASN A 17 0.92 -12.46 11.69
CA ASN A 17 0.93 -13.00 10.34
C ASN A 17 2.29 -12.73 9.67
N THR A 18 3.18 -13.71 9.74
CA THR A 18 4.54 -13.62 9.18
C THR A 18 4.58 -13.52 7.65
N LYS A 19 3.49 -13.87 6.94
CA LYS A 19 3.40 -13.65 5.48
C LYS A 19 3.19 -12.17 5.13
N LYS A 20 2.42 -11.44 5.93
CA LYS A 20 2.14 -10.00 5.74
C LYS A 20 3.19 -9.09 6.40
N THR A 21 3.85 -9.59 7.43
CA THR A 21 4.89 -8.85 8.17
C THR A 21 6.22 -8.96 7.45
N LYS A 22 6.85 -7.82 7.17
CA LYS A 22 8.14 -7.72 6.47
C LYS A 22 9.08 -6.81 7.25
N ALA A 23 10.38 -7.04 7.12
CA ALA A 23 11.40 -6.16 7.67
C ALA A 23 11.82 -5.15 6.59
N MET A 24 11.94 -3.88 6.97
CA MET A 24 12.44 -2.81 6.10
C MET A 24 13.54 -2.08 6.86
N ARG A 25 14.73 -1.99 6.27
CA ARG A 25 15.97 -1.56 6.96
C ARG A 25 16.57 -0.32 6.32
N ASN A 26 16.91 0.68 7.12
CA ASN A 26 17.69 1.82 6.63
C ASN A 26 19.18 1.45 6.49
N CYS A 27 19.99 2.37 5.96
CA CYS A 27 21.43 2.16 5.76
C CYS A 27 22.26 2.01 7.05
N PHE A 28 21.67 2.32 8.22
CA PHE A 28 22.33 2.21 9.53
C PHE A 28 21.98 0.91 10.26
N ALA A 29 20.97 0.18 9.81
CA ALA A 29 20.51 -1.04 10.45
C ALA A 29 21.45 -2.22 10.12
N THR A 30 21.65 -3.10 11.10
CA THR A 30 22.42 -4.33 10.92
C THR A 30 21.71 -5.29 9.96
N SER A 31 22.47 -6.14 9.25
CA SER A 31 21.92 -7.19 8.37
C SER A 31 21.50 -8.46 9.13
N THR A 32 21.32 -8.36 10.46
CA THR A 32 20.99 -9.52 11.30
C THR A 32 19.56 -9.98 11.03
N PRO A 33 19.31 -11.26 10.70
CA PRO A 33 17.97 -11.79 10.49
C PRO A 33 17.01 -11.46 11.64
N ILE A 34 15.78 -11.03 11.31
CA ILE A 34 14.72 -10.83 12.30
C ILE A 34 13.80 -12.04 12.26
N THR A 35 13.62 -12.69 13.40
CA THR A 35 12.74 -13.86 13.53
C THR A 35 11.55 -13.57 14.43
N VAL A 36 10.40 -14.17 14.08
CA VAL A 36 9.18 -14.20 14.89
C VAL A 36 8.85 -15.67 15.12
N GLY A 37 8.99 -16.13 16.37
CA GLY A 37 8.98 -17.55 16.69
C GLY A 37 10.06 -18.30 15.91
N ALA A 38 9.66 -19.26 15.08
CA ALA A 38 10.56 -20.04 14.22
C ALA A 38 10.69 -19.50 12.78
N THR A 39 10.00 -18.41 12.42
CA THR A 39 9.97 -17.88 11.04
C THR A 39 10.84 -16.64 10.92
N GLN A 40 11.76 -16.64 9.96
CA GLN A 40 12.50 -15.45 9.55
C GLN A 40 11.60 -14.53 8.72
N LEU A 41 11.57 -13.24 9.05
CA LEU A 41 10.88 -12.24 8.27
C LEU A 41 11.67 -11.93 6.99
N GLU A 42 10.94 -11.72 5.90
CA GLU A 42 11.52 -11.28 4.63
C GLU A 42 11.91 -9.80 4.72
N ASP A 43 13.12 -9.50 4.26
CA ASP A 43 13.62 -8.14 4.10
C ASP A 43 13.18 -7.55 2.75
N VAL A 44 12.54 -6.38 2.78
CA VAL A 44 11.99 -5.69 1.59
C VAL A 44 12.44 -4.24 1.52
N ASN A 45 12.64 -3.75 0.29
CA ASN A 45 13.00 -2.35 0.03
C ASN A 45 11.79 -1.45 -0.20
N GLU A 46 10.64 -2.05 -0.53
CA GLU A 46 9.37 -1.38 -0.77
C GLU A 46 8.25 -2.10 -0.01
N TYR A 47 7.31 -1.35 0.55
CA TYR A 47 6.15 -1.91 1.26
C TYR A 47 4.96 -0.98 1.10
N ILE A 48 3.74 -1.54 1.05
CA ILE A 48 2.52 -0.74 1.02
C ILE A 48 2.02 -0.57 2.45
N TYR A 49 2.17 0.62 3.00
CA TYR A 49 1.70 0.98 4.33
C TYR A 49 0.53 1.96 4.21
N LEU A 50 -0.62 1.61 4.81
CA LEU A 50 -1.85 2.43 4.80
C LEU A 50 -2.27 2.93 3.42
N GLY A 51 -2.05 2.11 2.38
CA GLY A 51 -2.43 2.45 1.02
C GLY A 51 -1.42 3.33 0.28
N ARG A 52 -0.24 3.62 0.84
CA ARG A 52 0.89 4.28 0.16
C ARG A 52 2.09 3.32 0.04
N LEU A 53 2.70 3.24 -1.14
CA LEU A 53 4.00 2.56 -1.27
C LEU A 53 5.09 3.44 -0.67
N ILE A 54 5.75 2.92 0.35
CA ILE A 54 6.94 3.49 0.96
C ILE A 54 8.17 2.73 0.48
N ASN A 55 9.27 3.44 0.33
CA ASN A 55 10.56 2.83 0.03
C ASN A 55 11.68 3.54 0.77
N LEU A 56 12.80 2.84 0.89
CA LEU A 56 13.95 3.28 1.68
C LEU A 56 14.65 4.52 1.11
N GLN A 57 14.55 4.76 -0.20
CA GLN A 57 15.20 5.89 -0.87
C GLN A 57 14.29 7.12 -0.96
N ASN A 58 13.11 7.11 -0.33
CA ASN A 58 12.09 8.15 -0.41
C ASN A 58 11.76 8.57 -1.86
N LYS A 59 11.84 7.62 -2.80
CA LYS A 59 11.56 7.85 -4.22
C LYS A 59 10.07 7.81 -4.46
N LEU A 60 9.50 8.89 -4.98
CA LEU A 60 8.06 8.93 -5.27
C LEU A 60 7.67 8.15 -6.54
N LYS A 61 8.62 7.91 -7.47
CA LYS A 61 8.35 7.31 -8.79
C LYS A 61 7.59 5.97 -8.72
N PRO A 62 7.95 4.98 -7.88
CA PRO A 62 7.22 3.71 -7.81
C PRO A 62 5.79 3.89 -7.32
N GLU A 63 5.56 4.79 -6.37
CA GLU A 63 4.23 5.10 -5.86
C GLU A 63 3.36 5.78 -6.92
N LEU A 64 3.90 6.75 -7.67
CA LEU A 64 3.19 7.39 -8.78
C LEU A 64 2.81 6.37 -9.86
N ALA A 65 3.72 5.45 -10.20
CA ALA A 65 3.45 4.39 -11.16
C ALA A 65 2.33 3.46 -10.68
N ARG A 66 2.31 3.13 -9.38
CA ARG A 66 1.23 2.33 -8.76
C ARG A 66 -0.12 3.06 -8.83
N ARG A 67 -0.18 4.33 -8.43
CA ARG A 67 -1.39 5.16 -8.50
C ARG A 67 -1.90 5.35 -9.92
N LYS A 68 -1.00 5.62 -10.88
CA LYS A 68 -1.36 5.71 -12.29
C LYS A 68 -2.05 4.43 -12.78
N ARG A 69 -1.54 3.26 -12.39
CA ARG A 69 -2.20 1.97 -12.70
C ARG A 69 -3.55 1.82 -12.02
N ALA A 70 -3.68 2.20 -10.76
CA ALA A 70 -4.94 2.16 -10.02
C ALA A 70 -6.00 3.08 -10.64
N GLY A 71 -5.63 4.32 -10.95
CA GLY A 71 -6.50 5.27 -11.65
C GLY A 71 -6.89 4.79 -13.04
N TRP A 72 -5.96 4.18 -13.79
CA TRP A 72 -6.28 3.59 -15.09
C TRP A 72 -7.26 2.41 -14.98
N ALA A 73 -7.09 1.54 -13.98
CA ALA A 73 -8.02 0.45 -13.73
C ALA A 73 -9.42 0.95 -13.34
N ALA A 74 -9.50 1.98 -12.49
CA ALA A 74 -10.75 2.63 -12.11
C ALA A 74 -11.42 3.32 -13.31
N PHE A 75 -10.64 3.97 -14.18
CA PHE A 75 -11.17 4.55 -15.41
C PHE A 75 -11.71 3.48 -16.37
N SER A 76 -10.97 2.38 -16.53
CA SER A 76 -11.37 1.27 -17.37
C SER A 76 -12.67 0.61 -16.91
N SER A 77 -12.96 0.59 -15.61
CA SER A 77 -14.20 -0.02 -15.09
C SER A 77 -15.44 0.80 -15.40
N ILE A 78 -15.31 2.10 -15.64
CA ILE A 78 -16.42 3.01 -15.96
C ILE A 78 -16.42 3.50 -17.41
N TRP A 79 -15.46 3.05 -18.22
CA TRP A 79 -15.24 3.53 -19.59
C TRP A 79 -16.51 3.50 -20.43
N THR A 80 -17.23 2.39 -20.44
CA THR A 80 -18.48 2.24 -21.21
C THR A 80 -19.54 3.27 -20.80
N VAL A 81 -19.65 3.59 -19.50
CA VAL A 81 -20.60 4.59 -19.01
C VAL A 81 -20.17 5.99 -19.43
N ILE A 82 -18.88 6.31 -19.31
CA ILE A 82 -18.33 7.60 -19.77
C ILE A 82 -18.59 7.80 -21.26
N ASP A 83 -18.34 6.77 -22.08
CA ASP A 83 -18.46 6.84 -23.54
C ASP A 83 -19.91 7.09 -24.00
N LEU A 84 -20.87 6.44 -23.33
CA LEU A 84 -22.30 6.62 -23.63
C LEU A 84 -22.88 7.93 -23.06
N THR A 85 -22.24 8.53 -22.06
CA THR A 85 -22.73 9.74 -21.41
C THR A 85 -22.39 10.97 -22.24
N LYS A 86 -23.41 11.66 -22.77
CA LYS A 86 -23.21 12.91 -23.54
C LYS A 86 -23.04 14.15 -22.67
N ASP A 87 -23.63 14.15 -21.47
CA ASP A 87 -23.54 15.26 -20.53
C ASP A 87 -22.13 15.37 -19.94
N VAL A 88 -21.45 16.48 -20.24
CA VAL A 88 -20.09 16.76 -19.79
C VAL A 88 -20.01 16.86 -18.26
N LYS A 89 -21.01 17.43 -17.58
CA LYS A 89 -21.02 17.56 -16.12
C LYS A 89 -21.13 16.20 -15.46
N LEU A 90 -22.00 15.33 -15.98
CA LEU A 90 -22.16 13.98 -15.46
C LEU A 90 -20.90 13.12 -15.68
N ARG A 91 -20.22 13.26 -16.83
CA ARG A 91 -18.91 12.62 -17.07
C ARG A 91 -17.86 13.06 -16.06
N ALA A 92 -17.77 14.36 -15.78
CA ALA A 92 -16.83 14.90 -14.80
C ALA A 92 -17.13 14.35 -13.39
N GLN A 93 -18.39 14.36 -12.97
CA GLN A 93 -18.81 13.79 -11.68
C GLN A 93 -18.48 12.30 -11.55
N LEU A 94 -18.68 11.52 -12.62
CA LEU A 94 -18.35 10.10 -12.62
C LEU A 94 -16.84 9.89 -12.51
N PHE A 95 -16.04 10.69 -13.22
CA PHE A 95 -14.58 10.66 -13.09
C PHE A 95 -14.13 11.04 -11.67
N ASP A 96 -14.65 12.13 -11.13
CA ASP A 96 -14.28 12.68 -9.82
C ASP A 96 -14.67 11.74 -8.66
N SER A 97 -15.75 10.98 -8.80
CA SER A 97 -16.21 10.05 -7.76
C SER A 97 -15.54 8.68 -7.81
N THR A 98 -14.85 8.33 -8.91
CA THR A 98 -14.31 6.96 -9.12
C THR A 98 -12.81 6.94 -9.37
N VAL A 99 -12.31 7.78 -10.28
CA VAL A 99 -10.91 7.79 -10.70
C VAL A 99 -10.06 8.66 -9.78
N LEU A 100 -10.54 9.84 -9.40
CA LEU A 100 -9.81 10.72 -8.49
C LEU A 100 -9.50 10.06 -7.14
N PRO A 101 -10.43 9.34 -6.46
CA PRO A 101 -10.11 8.64 -5.22
C PRO A 101 -9.01 7.58 -5.41
N ALA A 102 -9.04 6.82 -6.50
CA ALA A 102 -8.02 5.81 -6.80
C ALA A 102 -6.62 6.42 -7.05
N LEU A 103 -6.56 7.65 -7.58
CA LEU A 103 -5.32 8.40 -7.79
C LEU A 103 -4.82 9.08 -6.50
N CYS A 104 -5.72 9.67 -5.73
CA CYS A 104 -5.39 10.63 -4.68
C CYS A 104 -5.47 10.05 -3.26
N TYR A 105 -6.08 8.89 -3.04
CA TYR A 105 -6.17 8.29 -1.69
C TYR A 105 -4.78 8.16 -1.03
N GLY A 106 -4.64 8.69 0.18
CA GLY A 106 -3.36 8.71 0.91
C GLY A 106 -2.28 9.59 0.26
N ALA A 107 -2.64 10.58 -0.57
CA ALA A 107 -1.74 11.63 -1.06
C ALA A 107 -1.54 12.77 -0.05
N GLU A 108 -2.24 12.72 1.08
CA GLU A 108 -2.10 13.69 2.16
C GLU A 108 -0.66 13.67 2.69
N THR A 109 0.03 14.78 2.47
CA THR A 109 1.36 15.11 3.03
C THR A 109 1.42 16.60 3.28
#